data_AF-A0A965PJB4-F1
#
_entry.id   AF-A0A965PJB4-F1
#
_cell.length_a   1.000
_cell.length_b   1.000
_cell.length_c   1.000
_cell.angle_alpha   90.00
_cell.angle_beta   90.00
_cell.angle_gamma   90.00
#
_symmetry.space_group_name_H-M   'P 1'
#
loop_
_entity.id
_entity.type
_entity.pdbx_description
1 polymer ?
#
loop_
_entity_poly.entity_id
_entity_poly.type
_entity_poly.pdbx_seq_one_letter_code
_entity_poly.pdbx_strand_id
1 'polypeptide(L)'
;MENSISIIHQLEKFVNSRPGFDPCNYATYKDLQADRRIATKQKKDFYYLVWAFSSIWHKRNPQNITLQEYIYNRLKNNSGRLSITDKNEIRYITGQYYCTEYRAAACRFVASILWDFVREHYTELETGDDMRKFFKRNITNKSALKYLI
;
A
#
# COMPACT_ATOMS: atom_id res chain seq x y z
N MET A 1 -0.21 -29.27 -1.71
CA MET A 1 0.16 -27.84 -1.62
C MET A 1 -1.04 -27.13 -1.02
N GLU A 2 -0.93 -26.75 0.24
CA GLU A 2 -1.94 -25.96 0.92
C GLU A 2 -2.18 -24.70 0.08
N ASN A 3 -3.45 -24.36 -0.14
CA ASN A 3 -3.90 -23.37 -1.12
C ASN A 3 -3.49 -21.96 -0.63
N SER A 4 -2.20 -21.63 -0.76
CA SER A 4 -1.61 -20.40 -0.28
C SER A 4 -2.15 -19.25 -1.12
N ILE A 5 -3.15 -18.58 -0.57
CA ILE A 5 -3.70 -17.34 -1.11
C ILE A 5 -2.53 -16.37 -1.36
N SER A 6 -2.38 -15.90 -2.60
CA SER A 6 -1.37 -14.91 -3.01
C SER A 6 -1.29 -13.75 -2.01
N ILE A 7 -0.07 -13.31 -1.68
CA ILE A 7 0.12 -12.21 -0.73
C ILE A 7 -0.58 -10.92 -1.15
N ILE A 8 -0.67 -10.68 -2.47
CA ILE A 8 -1.41 -9.56 -3.04
C ILE A 8 -2.90 -9.71 -2.70
N HIS A 9 -3.46 -10.91 -2.87
CA HIS A 9 -4.85 -11.20 -2.52
C HIS A 9 -5.12 -11.02 -1.02
N GLN A 10 -4.15 -11.33 -0.15
CA GLN A 10 -4.29 -11.07 1.28
C GLN A 10 -4.32 -9.58 1.60
N LEU A 11 -3.46 -8.78 0.97
CA LEU A 11 -3.48 -7.32 1.09
C LEU A 11 -4.80 -6.75 0.56
N GLU A 12 -5.32 -7.27 -0.55
CA GLU A 12 -6.62 -6.90 -1.08
C GLU A 12 -7.75 -7.24 -0.10
N LYS A 13 -7.74 -8.45 0.48
CA LYS A 13 -8.69 -8.86 1.51
C LYS A 13 -8.63 -7.92 2.72
N PHE A 14 -7.42 -7.57 3.17
CA PHE A 14 -7.22 -6.61 4.25
C PHE A 14 -7.83 -5.25 3.92
N VAL A 15 -7.51 -4.67 2.76
CA VAL A 15 -8.03 -3.36 2.32
C VAL A 15 -9.55 -3.38 2.11
N ASN A 16 -10.11 -4.51 1.68
CA ASN A 16 -11.54 -4.71 1.47
C ASN A 16 -12.34 -4.91 2.75
N SER A 17 -11.70 -5.17 3.89
CA SER A 17 -12.39 -5.29 5.17
C SER A 17 -13.22 -4.03 5.47
N ARG A 18 -14.29 -4.18 6.27
CA ARG A 18 -15.13 -3.04 6.64
C ARG A 18 -14.39 -2.19 7.69
N PRO A 19 -14.38 -0.85 7.55
CA PRO A 19 -13.70 0.02 8.51
C PRO A 19 -14.25 -0.05 9.92
N GLY A 20 -15.56 -0.35 10.08
CA GLY A 20 -16.21 -0.42 11.38
C GLY A 20 -16.61 0.93 11.97
N PHE A 21 -16.94 1.92 11.12
CA PHE A 21 -17.38 3.25 11.58
C PHE A 21 -18.63 3.15 12.47
N ASP A 22 -18.48 3.51 13.74
CA ASP A 22 -19.58 3.66 14.70
C ASP A 22 -20.00 5.14 14.80
N PRO A 23 -21.24 5.50 14.43
CA PRO A 23 -21.76 6.87 14.55
C PRO A 23 -21.63 7.47 15.96
N CYS A 24 -21.65 6.66 17.02
CA CYS A 24 -21.53 7.12 18.41
C CYS A 24 -20.16 7.72 18.74
N ASN A 25 -19.14 7.44 17.92
CA ASN A 25 -17.80 7.99 18.08
C ASN A 25 -17.62 9.36 17.39
N TYR A 26 -18.68 9.95 16.83
CA TYR A 26 -18.62 11.20 16.06
C TYR A 26 -19.53 12.27 16.65
N ALA A 27 -19.02 13.50 16.72
CA ALA A 27 -19.81 14.66 17.17
C ALA A 27 -20.94 14.99 16.18
N THR A 28 -20.70 14.81 14.87
CA THR A 28 -21.71 15.04 13.84
C THR A 28 -21.70 13.96 12.76
N TYR A 29 -22.84 13.79 12.09
CA TYR A 29 -22.95 12.93 10.90
C TYR A 29 -22.06 13.40 9.74
N LYS A 30 -21.77 14.71 9.66
CA LYS A 30 -20.88 15.26 8.63
C LYS A 30 -19.45 14.74 8.79
N ASP A 31 -18.97 14.62 10.03
CA ASP A 31 -17.63 14.10 10.34
C ASP A 31 -17.51 12.61 9.96
N LEU A 32 -18.51 11.82 10.34
CA LEU A 32 -18.62 10.41 9.93
C LEU A 32 -18.55 10.25 8.39
N GLN A 33 -19.24 11.13 7.65
CA GLN A 33 -19.24 11.07 6.19
C GLN A 33 -17.94 11.58 5.56
N ALA A 34 -17.22 12.49 6.22
CA ALA A 34 -15.88 12.88 5.79
C ALA A 34 -14.91 11.70 5.88
N ASP A 35 -14.91 10.99 7.01
CA ASP A 35 -14.05 9.82 7.23
C ASP A 35 -14.37 8.65 6.30
N ARG A 36 -15.65 8.38 6.05
CA ARG A 36 -16.07 7.38 5.05
C ARG A 36 -15.54 7.69 3.65
N ARG A 37 -15.57 8.96 3.25
CA ARG A 37 -15.01 9.41 1.96
C ARG A 37 -13.51 9.22 1.91
N ILE A 38 -12.79 9.55 2.99
CA ILE A 38 -11.34 9.32 3.12
C ILE A 38 -11.02 7.82 2.98
N ALA A 39 -11.68 6.96 3.75
CA ALA A 39 -11.43 5.53 3.72
C ALA A 39 -11.75 4.91 2.36
N THR A 40 -12.76 5.42 1.65
CA THR A 40 -13.08 4.99 0.27
C THR A 40 -12.01 5.46 -0.73
N LYS A 41 -11.52 6.70 -0.58
CA LYS A 41 -10.44 7.24 -1.41
C LYS A 41 -9.15 6.46 -1.22
N GLN A 42 -8.77 6.14 0.02
CA GLN A 42 -7.60 5.31 0.32
C GLN A 42 -7.70 3.91 -0.30
N LYS A 43 -8.89 3.29 -0.32
CA LYS A 43 -9.10 2.02 -1.02
C LYS A 43 -8.76 2.15 -2.52
N LYS A 44 -9.24 3.20 -3.19
CA LYS A 44 -8.92 3.46 -4.60
C LYS A 44 -7.44 3.75 -4.82
N ASP A 45 -6.82 4.51 -3.91
CA ASP A 45 -5.40 4.81 -3.95
C ASP A 45 -4.55 3.53 -3.85
N PHE A 46 -4.91 2.61 -2.96
CA PHE A 46 -4.22 1.32 -2.79
C PHE A 46 -4.17 0.51 -4.09
N TYR A 47 -5.33 0.30 -4.74
CA TYR A 47 -5.39 -0.44 -6.00
C TYR A 47 -4.57 0.23 -7.10
N TYR A 48 -4.62 1.57 -7.16
CA TYR A 48 -3.81 2.30 -8.11
C TYR A 48 -2.31 2.11 -7.85
N LEU A 49 -1.86 2.16 -6.59
CA LEU A 49 -0.46 1.94 -6.23
C LEU A 49 0.01 0.52 -6.58
N VAL A 50 -0.81 -0.51 -6.33
CA VAL A 50 -0.48 -1.89 -6.71
C VAL A 50 -0.36 -2.02 -8.23
N TRP A 51 -1.30 -1.44 -8.98
CA TRP A 51 -1.23 -1.41 -10.45
C TRP A 51 0.01 -0.65 -10.96
N ALA A 52 0.32 0.50 -10.38
CA ALA A 52 1.48 1.30 -10.76
C ALA A 52 2.78 0.54 -10.46
N PHE A 53 2.86 -0.13 -9.31
CA PHE A 53 4.00 -0.95 -8.95
C PHE A 53 4.16 -2.13 -9.91
N SER A 54 3.10 -2.88 -10.20
CA SER A 54 3.13 -3.95 -11.21
C SER A 54 3.58 -3.43 -12.58
N SER A 55 3.09 -2.26 -13.01
CA SER A 55 3.48 -1.65 -14.28
C SER A 55 4.97 -1.27 -14.32
N ILE A 56 5.50 -0.66 -13.25
CA ILE A 56 6.93 -0.30 -13.14
C ILE A 56 7.80 -1.56 -13.03
N TRP A 57 7.35 -2.55 -12.28
CA TRP A 57 7.99 -3.86 -12.15
C TRP A 57 8.18 -4.52 -13.52
N HIS A 58 7.13 -4.62 -14.33
CA HIS A 58 7.22 -5.25 -15.64
C HIS A 58 8.12 -4.51 -16.64
N LYS A 59 8.24 -3.18 -16.52
CA LYS A 59 9.19 -2.40 -17.34
C LYS A 59 10.65 -2.74 -17.04
N ARG A 60 10.97 -3.00 -15.77
CA ARG A 60 12.35 -3.32 -15.35
C ARG A 60 12.65 -4.81 -15.35
N ASN A 61 11.63 -5.63 -15.12
CA ASN A 61 11.61 -7.09 -15.16
C ASN A 61 12.82 -7.77 -14.50
N PRO A 62 12.95 -7.71 -13.16
CA PRO A 62 13.99 -8.44 -12.45
C PRO A 62 13.83 -9.94 -12.66
N GLN A 63 14.87 -10.63 -13.13
CA GLN A 63 14.79 -12.04 -13.53
C GLN A 63 14.78 -13.03 -12.36
N ASN A 64 15.20 -12.61 -11.16
CA ASN A 64 15.56 -13.53 -10.07
C ASN A 64 14.55 -13.55 -8.90
N ILE A 65 13.44 -12.82 -9.01
CA ILE A 65 12.42 -12.76 -7.96
C ILE A 65 11.09 -12.42 -8.61
N THR A 66 9.99 -12.98 -8.10
CA THR A 66 8.65 -12.60 -8.54
C THR A 66 8.13 -11.38 -7.76
N LEU A 67 7.16 -10.65 -8.32
CA LEU A 67 6.54 -9.52 -7.62
C LEU A 67 5.93 -9.94 -6.27
N GLN A 68 5.33 -11.14 -6.22
CA GLN A 68 4.72 -11.67 -5.00
C GLN A 68 5.78 -11.96 -3.94
N GLU A 69 6.89 -12.61 -4.30
CA GLU A 69 8.01 -12.87 -3.39
C GLU A 69 8.65 -11.57 -2.89
N TYR A 70 8.79 -10.57 -3.75
CA TYR A 70 9.31 -9.26 -3.36
C TYR A 70 8.42 -8.59 -2.32
N ILE A 71 7.11 -8.52 -2.57
CA ILE A 71 6.12 -7.96 -1.63
C ILE A 71 6.14 -8.74 -0.31
N TYR A 72 6.17 -10.07 -0.38
CA TYR A 72 6.23 -10.95 0.79
C TYR A 72 7.46 -10.69 1.64
N ASN A 73 8.66 -10.64 1.03
CA ASN A 73 9.91 -10.39 1.73
C ASN A 73 9.91 -9.01 2.39
N ARG A 74 9.33 -8.00 1.75
CA ARG A 74 9.19 -6.66 2.33
C ARG A 74 8.19 -6.62 3.48
N LEU A 75 7.06 -7.33 3.39
CA LEU A 75 6.10 -7.44 4.50
C LEU A 75 6.69 -8.15 5.72
N LYS A 76 7.43 -9.24 5.49
CA LYS A 76 8.05 -10.03 6.55
C LYS A 76 9.09 -9.23 7.34
N ASN A 77 9.81 -8.35 6.66
CA ASN A 77 10.82 -7.48 7.27
C ASN A 77 10.29 -6.09 7.63
N ASN A 78 8.98 -5.83 7.50
CA ASN A 78 8.41 -4.52 7.80
C ASN A 78 8.30 -4.32 9.31
N SER A 79 8.96 -3.28 9.84
CA SER A 79 8.82 -2.84 11.24
C SER A 79 7.65 -1.88 11.45
N GLY A 80 6.93 -1.52 10.39
CA GLY A 80 5.75 -0.67 10.45
C GLY A 80 4.53 -1.34 11.08
N ARG A 81 3.40 -0.64 11.04
CA ARG A 81 2.13 -1.14 11.62
C ARG A 81 1.49 -2.28 10.84
N LEU A 82 1.96 -2.57 9.63
CA LEU A 82 1.44 -3.61 8.74
C LEU A 82 2.51 -4.68 8.53
N SER A 83 2.27 -5.91 8.98
CA SER A 83 3.20 -7.02 8.85
C SER A 83 2.46 -8.30 8.44
N ILE A 84 3.20 -9.38 8.28
CA ILE A 84 2.65 -10.71 8.02
C ILE A 84 2.99 -11.66 9.17
N THR A 85 2.05 -12.54 9.54
CA THR A 85 2.29 -13.60 10.53
C THR A 85 2.97 -14.82 9.90
N ASP A 86 3.47 -15.73 10.74
CA ASP A 86 4.03 -17.01 10.29
C ASP A 86 3.02 -17.90 9.54
N LYS A 87 1.72 -17.63 9.72
CA LYS A 87 0.62 -18.30 9.00
C LYS A 87 0.26 -17.62 7.68
N ASN A 88 1.08 -16.67 7.22
CA ASN A 88 0.80 -15.82 6.08
C ASN A 88 -0.55 -15.10 6.26
N GLU A 89 -0.73 -14.36 7.34
CA GLU A 89 -1.90 -13.49 7.53
C GLU A 89 -1.44 -12.06 7.71
N ILE A 90 -2.12 -11.10 7.07
CA ILE A 90 -1.85 -9.68 7.28
C ILE A 90 -2.23 -9.29 8.70
N ARG A 91 -1.26 -8.77 9.45
CA ARG A 91 -1.43 -8.20 10.79
C ARG A 91 -1.32 -6.70 10.73
N TYR A 92 -2.23 -6.02 11.42
CA TYR A 92 -2.17 -4.57 11.60
C TYR A 92 -2.23 -4.21 13.08
N ILE A 93 -1.29 -3.39 13.55
CA ILE A 93 -1.30 -2.84 14.90
C ILE A 93 -2.32 -1.71 14.95
N THR A 94 -3.49 -1.97 15.54
CA THR A 94 -4.57 -1.01 15.64
C THR A 94 -4.17 0.20 16.49
N GLY A 95 -4.76 1.36 16.17
CA GLY A 95 -4.66 2.57 16.97
C GLY A 95 -6.05 3.09 17.28
N GLN A 96 -6.13 4.23 17.98
CA GLN A 96 -7.38 4.88 18.34
C GLN A 96 -8.31 5.15 17.14
N TYR A 97 -7.75 5.33 15.93
CA TYR A 97 -8.50 5.58 14.69
C TYR A 97 -8.34 4.47 13.64
N TYR A 98 -8.58 3.21 14.03
CA TYR A 98 -8.49 2.08 13.11
C TYR A 98 -9.23 2.30 11.79
N CYS A 99 -10.48 2.80 11.82
CA CYS A 99 -11.36 2.94 10.66
C CYS A 99 -10.76 3.76 9.49
N THR A 100 -9.89 4.72 9.78
CA THR A 100 -9.32 5.64 8.77
C THR A 100 -7.85 5.40 8.48
N GLU A 101 -7.15 4.63 9.34
CA GLU A 101 -5.69 4.49 9.27
C GLU A 101 -5.23 3.22 8.57
N TYR A 102 -5.97 2.13 8.66
CA TYR A 102 -5.48 0.82 8.19
C TYR A 102 -5.28 0.75 6.67
N ARG A 103 -6.18 1.33 5.87
CA ARG A 103 -6.00 1.43 4.40
C ARG A 103 -4.90 2.40 4.02
N ALA A 104 -4.73 3.49 4.77
CA ALA A 104 -3.59 4.37 4.59
C ALA A 104 -2.27 3.66 4.89
N ALA A 105 -2.22 2.77 5.88
CA ALA A 105 -1.05 1.95 6.18
C ALA A 105 -0.73 1.01 5.01
N ALA A 106 -1.73 0.37 4.39
CA ALA A 106 -1.52 -0.41 3.17
C ALA A 106 -1.00 0.44 2.01
N CYS A 107 -1.54 1.65 1.79
CA CYS A 107 -1.03 2.57 0.77
C CYS A 107 0.43 2.96 1.02
N ARG A 108 0.77 3.33 2.27
CA ARG A 108 2.15 3.68 2.66
C ARG A 108 3.11 2.51 2.49
N PHE A 109 2.68 1.30 2.82
CA PHE A 109 3.48 0.11 2.60
C PHE A 109 3.78 -0.10 1.10
N VAL A 110 2.76 -0.08 0.23
CA VAL A 110 2.96 -0.23 -1.22
C VAL A 110 3.82 0.90 -1.79
N ALA A 111 3.63 2.13 -1.31
CA ALA A 111 4.46 3.26 -1.73
C ALA A 111 5.93 3.10 -1.29
N SER A 112 6.17 2.63 -0.06
CA SER A 112 7.52 2.37 0.46
C SER A 112 8.25 1.33 -0.38
N ILE A 113 7.62 0.17 -0.64
CA ILE A 113 8.26 -0.89 -1.42
C ILE A 113 8.47 -0.50 -2.88
N LEU A 114 7.60 0.35 -3.44
CA LEU A 114 7.78 0.92 -4.77
C LEU A 114 8.97 1.88 -4.78
N TRP A 115 9.15 2.68 -3.73
CA TRP A 115 10.32 3.54 -3.56
C TRP A 115 11.60 2.71 -3.50
N ASP A 116 11.63 1.69 -2.65
CA ASP A 116 12.79 0.80 -2.51
C ASP A 116 13.10 0.08 -3.83
N PHE A 117 12.08 -0.43 -4.53
CA PHE A 117 12.25 -1.05 -5.84
C PHE A 117 12.86 -0.09 -6.87
N VAL A 118 12.36 1.14 -6.96
CA VAL A 118 12.90 2.14 -7.89
C VAL A 118 14.34 2.49 -7.52
N ARG A 119 14.64 2.66 -6.23
CA ARG A 119 16.01 2.92 -5.75
C ARG A 119 16.96 1.78 -6.12
N GLU A 120 16.54 0.54 -5.93
CA GLU A 120 17.37 -0.66 -6.13
C GLU A 120 17.60 -0.97 -7.60
N HIS A 121 16.61 -0.69 -8.46
CA HIS A 121 16.64 -1.15 -9.84
C HIS A 121 16.77 -0.05 -10.89
N TYR A 122 16.51 1.22 -10.58
CA TYR A 122 16.72 2.34 -11.50
C TYR A 122 17.94 3.15 -11.05
N THR A 123 19.12 2.55 -11.20
CA THR A 123 20.41 3.10 -10.73
C THR A 123 20.79 4.42 -11.39
N GLU A 124 20.16 4.77 -12.51
CA GLU A 124 20.28 6.07 -13.17
C GLU A 124 19.58 7.22 -12.42
N LEU A 125 18.77 6.92 -11.39
CA LEU A 125 18.12 7.92 -10.53
C LEU A 125 18.97 8.13 -9.28
N GLU A 126 19.92 9.06 -9.36
CA GLU A 126 20.95 9.26 -8.33
C GLU A 126 20.41 9.90 -7.04
N THR A 127 19.37 10.74 -7.15
CA THR A 127 18.84 11.49 -6.01
C THR A 127 17.38 11.17 -5.72
N GLY A 128 16.96 11.43 -4.48
CA GLY A 128 15.54 11.35 -4.11
C GLY A 128 14.65 12.27 -4.95
N ASP A 129 15.17 13.39 -5.45
CA ASP A 129 14.41 14.29 -6.32
C ASP A 129 14.22 13.72 -7.72
N ASP A 130 15.18 12.97 -8.24
CA ASP A 130 15.04 12.28 -9.53
C ASP A 130 14.01 11.15 -9.43
N MET A 131 13.97 10.45 -8.30
CA MET A 131 12.89 9.50 -8.00
C MET A 131 11.52 10.18 -7.92
N ARG A 132 11.40 11.33 -7.24
CA ARG A 132 10.14 12.10 -7.21
C ARG A 132 9.71 12.56 -8.60
N LYS A 133 10.64 13.00 -9.46
CA LYS A 133 10.37 13.33 -10.87
C LYS A 133 9.91 12.09 -11.65
N PHE A 134 10.57 10.94 -11.44
CA PHE A 134 10.19 9.66 -12.04
C PHE A 134 8.76 9.27 -11.67
N PHE A 135 8.38 9.37 -10.39
CA PHE A 135 7.02 9.09 -9.94
C PHE A 135 6.02 10.07 -10.55
N LYS A 136 6.29 11.38 -10.54
CA LYS A 136 5.43 12.38 -11.18
C LYS A 136 5.16 12.09 -12.66
N ARG A 137 6.13 11.49 -13.37
CA ARG A 137 6.00 11.11 -14.79
C ARG A 137 5.22 9.81 -14.99
N ASN A 138 5.38 8.82 -14.11
CA ASN A 138 4.80 7.48 -14.28
C ASN A 138 3.47 7.27 -13.55
N ILE A 139 3.12 8.15 -12.60
CA ILE A 139 1.93 8.03 -11.75
C ILE A 139 1.01 9.21 -12.03
N THR A 140 -0.06 8.92 -12.76
CA THR A 140 -1.07 9.90 -13.21
C THR A 140 -2.11 10.22 -12.14
N ASN A 141 -2.36 9.31 -11.19
CA ASN A 141 -3.32 9.55 -10.12
C ASN A 141 -2.70 10.41 -9.00
N LYS A 142 -3.07 11.68 -8.96
CA LYS A 142 -2.60 12.65 -7.94
C LYS A 142 -2.90 12.22 -6.50
N SER A 143 -4.00 11.51 -6.27
CA SER A 143 -4.37 11.06 -4.93
C SER A 143 -3.46 9.95 -4.41
N ALA A 144 -3.00 9.06 -5.30
CA ALA A 144 -2.02 8.03 -4.98
C ALA A 144 -0.59 8.59 -4.96
N LEU A 145 -0.28 9.55 -5.83
CA LEU A 145 1.04 10.17 -5.92
C LEU A 145 1.50 10.78 -4.58
N LYS A 146 0.56 11.31 -3.77
CA LYS A 146 0.86 11.90 -2.45
C LYS A 146 1.59 10.95 -1.48
N TYR A 147 1.55 9.63 -1.71
CA TYR A 147 2.24 8.66 -0.88
C TYR A 147 3.73 8.50 -1.27
N LEU A 148 4.17 9.09 -2.39
CA LEU A 148 5.50 8.89 -2.99
C LEU A 148 6.35 10.16 -3.09
N ILE A 149 5.75 11.35 -2.89
CA ILE A 149 6.40 12.64 -3.07
C ILE A 149 6.49 13.44 -1.78
#